data_AF-A0A959DDA4-F1
#
_entry.id   AF-A0A959DDA4-F1
#
_cell.length_a   1.000
_cell.length_b   1.000
_cell.length_c   1.000
_cell.angle_alpha   90.00
_cell.angle_beta   90.00
_cell.angle_gamma   90.00
#
_symmetry.space_group_name_H-M   'P 1'
#
loop_
_entity.id
_entity.type
_entity.pdbx_description
1 polymer ?
#
loop_
_entity_poly.entity_id
_entity_poly.type
_entity_poly.pdbx_seq_one_letter_code
_entity_poly.pdbx_strand_id
1 'polypeptide(L)'
;FDIPYICRRMIVHQLPLPIPFNISGKKPWETNHILDTMDMWKFGDRKHYTSLKLLAAVLGFPSPKDDIDGSDVGRVYWEDKDLERLSLYCEKDVLATIQLYLRYKYMPLLEEDQVMHVK
;
A
#
# COMPACT_ATOMS: atom_id res chain seq x y z
N PHE A 1 -1.72 1.75 -8.10
CA PHE A 1 -2.61 0.74 -8.74
C PHE A 1 -3.96 0.65 -8.02
N ASP A 2 -3.94 0.76 -6.70
CA ASP A 2 -5.02 0.42 -5.76
C ASP A 2 -6.25 1.32 -5.87
N ILE A 3 -6.08 2.64 -5.86
CA ILE A 3 -7.21 3.59 -5.94
C ILE A 3 -8.05 3.38 -7.22
N PRO A 4 -7.46 3.33 -8.43
CA PRO A 4 -8.24 3.00 -9.63
C PRO A 4 -8.95 1.65 -9.56
N TYR A 5 -8.33 0.63 -8.94
CA TYR A 5 -8.97 -0.67 -8.76
C TYR A 5 -10.19 -0.57 -7.84
N ILE A 6 -10.05 0.06 -6.68
CA ILE A 6 -11.14 0.30 -5.73
C ILE A 6 -12.28 1.06 -6.40
N CYS A 7 -12.00 2.18 -7.09
CA CYS A 7 -13.04 2.96 -7.78
C CYS A 7 -13.83 2.12 -8.78
N ARG A 8 -13.16 1.27 -9.58
CA ARG A 8 -13.83 0.36 -10.52
C ARG A 8 -14.70 -0.66 -9.80
N ARG A 9 -14.21 -1.25 -8.70
CA ARG A 9 -14.98 -2.23 -7.91
C ARG A 9 -16.21 -1.59 -7.27
N MET A 10 -16.11 -0.35 -6.79
CA MET A 10 -17.26 0.39 -6.26
C MET A 10 -18.34 0.58 -7.32
N ILE A 11 -17.96 0.97 -8.55
CA ILE A 11 -18.90 1.11 -9.67
C ILE A 11 -19.58 -0.23 -10.00
N VAL A 12 -18.82 -1.32 -10.10
CA VAL A 12 -19.36 -2.66 -10.38
C VAL A 12 -20.39 -3.08 -9.33
N HIS A 13 -20.16 -2.74 -8.06
CA HIS A 13 -21.05 -3.04 -6.94
C HIS A 13 -22.08 -1.95 -6.65
N GLN A 14 -22.23 -0.95 -7.52
CA GLN A 14 -23.17 0.16 -7.37
C GLN A 14 -23.02 0.95 -6.05
N LEU A 15 -21.79 1.02 -5.52
CA LEU A 15 -21.47 1.80 -4.33
C LEU A 15 -21.11 3.24 -4.72
N PRO A 16 -21.58 4.26 -3.96
CA PRO A 16 -21.24 5.65 -4.23
C PRO A 16 -19.75 5.90 -4.01
N LEU A 17 -19.09 6.59 -4.94
CA LEU A 17 -17.69 6.99 -4.79
C LEU A 17 -17.58 8.13 -3.76
N PRO A 18 -16.77 7.96 -2.69
CA PRO A 18 -16.53 9.03 -1.74
C PRO A 18 -15.71 10.16 -2.40
N ILE A 19 -15.82 11.37 -1.85
CA ILE A 19 -15.18 12.58 -2.40
C ILE A 19 -13.67 12.38 -2.70
N PRO A 20 -12.87 11.74 -1.83
CA PRO A 20 -11.44 11.51 -2.11
C PRO A 20 -11.17 10.61 -3.32
N PHE A 21 -12.11 9.74 -3.68
CA PHE A 21 -11.99 8.78 -4.80
C PHE A 21 -12.65 9.28 -6.10
N ASN A 22 -13.36 10.40 -6.04
CA ASN A 22 -13.83 11.07 -7.26
C ASN A 22 -12.68 11.85 -7.92
N ILE A 23 -11.84 11.11 -8.65
CA ILE A 23 -10.61 11.60 -9.28
C ILE A 23 -10.69 11.72 -10.82
N SER A 24 -11.80 11.29 -11.43
CA SER A 24 -11.97 11.34 -12.89
C SER A 24 -11.90 12.78 -13.39
N GLY A 25 -11.09 13.02 -14.43
CA GLY A 25 -10.90 14.35 -15.03
C GLY A 25 -10.12 15.36 -14.19
N LYS A 26 -9.72 15.02 -12.96
CA LYS A 26 -8.88 15.87 -12.11
C LYS A 26 -7.43 15.85 -12.57
N LYS A 27 -6.78 17.00 -12.50
CA LYS A 27 -5.35 17.17 -12.74
C LYS A 27 -4.56 16.74 -11.49
N PRO A 28 -3.26 16.42 -11.62
CA PRO A 28 -2.47 15.93 -10.50
C PRO A 28 -2.49 16.83 -9.25
N TRP A 29 -2.52 18.16 -9.43
CA TRP A 29 -2.56 19.12 -8.32
C TRP A 29 -3.95 19.29 -7.69
N GLU A 30 -5.00 18.71 -8.28
CA GLU A 30 -6.35 18.65 -7.71
C GLU A 30 -6.56 17.37 -6.89
N THR A 31 -5.55 16.48 -6.85
CA THR A 31 -5.55 15.22 -6.12
C THR A 31 -4.41 15.14 -5.09
N ASN A 32 -3.97 16.27 -4.54
CA ASN A 32 -2.84 16.36 -3.60
C ASN A 32 -3.03 15.55 -2.31
N HIS A 33 -4.26 15.18 -1.96
CA HIS A 33 -4.56 14.31 -0.83
C HIS A 33 -4.16 12.84 -1.08
N ILE A 34 -3.89 12.46 -2.33
CA ILE A 34 -3.38 11.15 -2.69
C ILE A 34 -1.86 11.24 -2.81
N LEU A 35 -1.18 10.43 -2.01
CA LEU A 35 0.28 10.29 -2.05
C LEU A 35 0.61 8.87 -2.49
N ASP A 36 1.39 8.74 -3.56
CA ASP A 36 1.90 7.47 -4.07
C ASP A 36 3.42 7.42 -3.83
N THR A 37 3.87 6.45 -3.02
CA THR A 37 5.28 6.28 -2.66
C THR A 37 6.15 5.85 -3.86
N MET A 38 5.57 5.24 -4.89
CA MET A 38 6.28 4.90 -6.12
C MET A 38 6.47 6.12 -7.01
N ASP A 39 5.49 7.03 -7.03
CA ASP A 39 5.64 8.31 -7.70
C ASP A 39 6.71 9.18 -7.04
N MET A 40 6.83 9.10 -5.71
CA MET A 40 7.92 9.75 -4.97
C MET A 40 9.29 9.14 -5.30
N TRP A 41 9.37 7.82 -5.45
CA TRP A 41 10.62 7.10 -5.71
C TRP A 41 11.15 7.26 -7.14
N LYS A 42 10.26 7.24 -8.13
CA LYS A 42 10.66 7.09 -9.53
C LYS A 42 11.40 8.31 -10.09
N PHE A 43 11.41 9.45 -9.40
CA PHE A 43 12.09 10.69 -9.83
C PHE A 43 11.84 11.07 -11.31
N GLY A 44 10.61 10.86 -11.80
CA GLY A 44 10.21 11.15 -13.18
C GLY A 44 10.40 10.00 -14.18
N ASP A 45 10.98 8.89 -13.75
CA ASP A 45 11.05 7.66 -14.54
C ASP A 45 9.65 7.04 -14.73
N ARG A 46 9.40 6.53 -15.94
CA ARG A 46 8.11 5.97 -16.36
C ARG A 46 8.05 4.45 -16.35
N LYS A 47 9.17 3.73 -16.21
CA LYS A 47 9.20 2.25 -16.42
C LYS A 47 9.73 1.43 -15.24
N HIS A 48 10.14 2.06 -14.16
CA HIS A 48 10.80 1.37 -13.05
C HIS A 48 9.87 1.17 -11.86
N TYR A 49 9.05 0.11 -11.94
CA TYR A 49 8.35 -0.40 -10.76
C TYR A 49 9.35 -1.11 -9.86
N THR A 50 9.54 -0.60 -8.65
CA THR A 50 10.43 -1.19 -7.65
C THR A 50 9.58 -1.84 -6.56
N SER A 51 9.88 -3.07 -6.18
CA SER A 51 9.13 -3.76 -5.14
C SER A 51 9.35 -3.09 -3.78
N LEU A 52 8.30 -3.07 -2.95
CA LEU A 52 8.39 -2.56 -1.58
C LEU A 52 9.48 -3.28 -0.77
N LYS A 53 9.62 -4.60 -0.97
CA LYS A 53 10.68 -5.41 -0.37
C LYS A 53 12.09 -4.91 -0.72
N LEU A 54 12.34 -4.57 -1.98
CA LEU A 54 13.64 -4.06 -2.40
C LEU A 54 13.90 -2.67 -1.82
N LEU A 55 12.90 -1.79 -1.81
CA LEU A 55 13.01 -0.46 -1.21
C LEU A 55 13.29 -0.53 0.29
N ALA A 56 12.62 -1.43 1.01
CA ALA A 56 12.86 -1.66 2.43
C ALA A 56 14.30 -2.09 2.71
N ALA A 57 14.83 -3.03 1.91
CA ALA A 57 16.21 -3.48 2.00
C ALA A 57 17.22 -2.35 1.72
N VAL A 58 16.99 -1.55 0.66
CA VAL A 58 17.87 -0.44 0.29
C VAL A 58 17.87 0.68 1.34
N LEU A 59 16.72 0.96 1.95
CA LEU A 59 16.54 2.06 2.90
C LEU A 59 16.70 1.63 4.38
N GLY A 60 17.15 0.39 4.60
CA GLY A 60 17.54 -0.11 5.92
C GLY A 60 16.39 -0.13 6.92
N PHE A 61 15.25 -0.68 6.53
CA PHE A 61 14.17 -1.02 7.46
C PHE A 61 13.63 -2.43 7.17
N PRO A 62 13.04 -3.12 8.17
CA PRO A 62 12.48 -4.44 7.95
C PRO A 62 11.43 -4.40 6.85
N SER A 63 11.59 -5.23 5.82
CA SER A 63 10.48 -5.47 4.88
C SER A 63 9.34 -6.16 5.63
N PRO A 64 8.11 -6.16 5.06
CA PRO A 64 7.14 -7.19 5.40
C PRO A 64 7.84 -8.53 5.19
N LYS A 65 8.22 -9.19 6.29
CA LYS A 65 8.74 -10.56 6.26
C LYS A 65 7.51 -11.42 6.30
N ASP A 66 7.07 -11.88 5.14
CA ASP A 66 5.91 -12.75 5.04
C ASP A 66 6.29 -14.06 4.36
N ASP A 67 5.59 -15.08 4.84
CA ASP A 67 5.55 -16.47 4.39
C ASP A 67 4.63 -16.66 3.17
N ILE A 68 3.96 -15.57 2.74
CA ILE A 68 3.08 -15.51 1.57
C ILE A 68 3.38 -14.27 0.73
N ASP A 69 3.12 -14.35 -0.57
CA ASP A 69 3.15 -13.19 -1.47
C ASP A 69 1.79 -12.93 -2.14
N GLY A 70 1.73 -11.90 -3.01
CA GLY A 70 0.49 -11.52 -3.68
C GLY A 70 -0.16 -12.64 -4.52
N SER A 71 0.61 -13.65 -4.95
CA SER A 71 0.09 -14.82 -5.67
C SER A 71 -0.53 -15.85 -4.74
N ASP A 72 -0.15 -15.88 -3.47
CA ASP A 72 -0.70 -16.78 -2.46
C ASP A 72 -2.05 -16.33 -1.92
N VAL A 73 -2.39 -15.04 -2.02
CA VAL A 73 -3.62 -14.46 -1.42
C VAL A 73 -4.88 -15.25 -1.80
N GLY A 74 -4.98 -15.68 -3.06
CA GLY A 74 -6.12 -16.49 -3.53
C GLY A 74 -6.21 -17.86 -2.85
N ARG A 75 -5.08 -18.56 -2.73
CA ARG A 75 -4.98 -19.86 -2.05
C ARG A 75 -5.34 -19.71 -0.56
N VAL A 76 -4.74 -18.74 0.12
CA VAL A 76 -4.97 -18.52 1.55
C VAL A 76 -6.44 -18.21 1.84
N TYR A 77 -7.09 -17.42 0.99
CA TYR A 77 -8.50 -17.07 1.16
C TYR A 77 -9.44 -18.26 0.90
N TRP A 78 -9.28 -18.97 -0.22
CA TRP A 78 -10.25 -19.99 -0.66
C TRP A 78 -9.97 -21.39 -0.12
N GLU A 79 -8.70 -21.77 0.01
CA GLU A 79 -8.28 -23.11 0.42
C GLU A 79 -7.97 -23.14 1.92
N ASP A 80 -7.02 -22.33 2.37
CA ASP A 80 -6.56 -22.32 3.77
C ASP A 80 -7.62 -21.68 4.70
N LYS A 81 -8.48 -20.80 4.16
CA LYS A 81 -9.53 -20.06 4.87
C LYS A 81 -9.02 -19.25 6.06
N ASP A 82 -7.79 -18.75 5.95
CA ASP A 82 -7.10 -18.04 7.02
C ASP A 82 -7.14 -16.52 6.78
N LEU A 83 -8.25 -15.90 7.19
CA LEU A 83 -8.45 -14.46 7.04
C LEU A 83 -7.56 -13.64 7.98
N GLU A 84 -7.23 -14.18 9.16
CA GLU A 84 -6.39 -13.49 10.14
C GLU A 84 -4.97 -13.30 9.58
N ARG A 85 -4.42 -14.32 8.94
CA ARG A 85 -3.13 -14.24 8.27
C ARG A 85 -3.12 -13.23 7.12
N LEU A 86 -4.21 -13.15 6.35
CA LEU A 86 -4.37 -12.13 5.31
C LEU A 86 -4.47 -10.71 5.88
N SER A 87 -5.19 -10.53 7.01
CA SER A 87 -5.25 -9.23 7.69
C SER A 87 -3.86 -8.78 8.11
N LEU A 88 -3.13 -9.67 8.79
CA LEU A 88 -1.77 -9.38 9.28
C LEU A 88 -0.82 -9.04 8.12
N TYR A 89 -0.91 -9.76 7.01
CA TYR A 89 -0.15 -9.48 5.78
C TYR A 89 -0.43 -8.05 5.27
N CYS A 90 -1.70 -7.68 5.12
CA CYS A 90 -2.07 -6.34 4.67
C CYS A 90 -1.64 -5.23 5.64
N GLU A 91 -1.76 -5.47 6.96
CA GLU A 91 -1.33 -4.52 7.99
C GLU A 91 0.18 -4.26 7.93
N LYS A 92 0.99 -5.30 7.72
CA LYS A 92 2.44 -5.17 7.56
C LYS A 92 2.81 -4.39 6.29
N ASP A 93 2.10 -4.61 5.18
CA ASP A 93 2.30 -3.85 3.94
C ASP A 93 2.00 -2.35 4.16
N VAL A 94 0.95 -2.02 4.93
CA VAL A 94 0.64 -0.64 5.32
C VAL A 94 1.76 -0.05 6.20
N LEU A 95 2.22 -0.77 7.21
CA LEU A 95 3.32 -0.32 8.08
C LEU A 95 4.59 -0.06 7.27
N ALA A 96 5.00 -0.99 6.41
CA ALA A 96 6.18 -0.84 5.56
C ALA A 96 6.03 0.36 4.59
N THR A 97 4.83 0.61 4.07
CA THR A 97 4.56 1.79 3.23
C THR A 97 4.73 3.10 4.00
N ILE A 98 4.31 3.15 5.26
CA ILE A 98 4.52 4.32 6.13
C ILE A 98 6.00 4.50 6.48
N GLN A 99 6.71 3.42 6.83
CA GLN A 99 8.15 3.47 7.07
C GLN A 99 8.92 3.97 5.84
N LEU A 100 8.52 3.52 4.64
CA LEU A 100 9.06 4.00 3.37
C LEU A 100 8.83 5.51 3.18
N TYR A 101 7.60 5.97 3.42
CA TYR A 101 7.28 7.39 3.36
C TYR A 101 8.12 8.23 4.33
N LEU A 102 8.28 7.78 5.57
CA LEU A 102 9.11 8.45 6.58
C LEU A 102 10.58 8.52 6.14
N ARG A 103 11.12 7.45 5.56
CA ARG A 103 12.47 7.46 4.97
C ARG A 103 12.62 8.50 3.86
N TYR A 104 11.66 8.63 2.95
CA TYR A 104 11.69 9.67 1.92
C TYR A 104 11.65 11.09 2.48
N LYS A 105 11.13 11.26 3.69
CA LYS A 105 11.06 12.53 4.42
C LYS A 105 12.21 12.74 5.40
N TYR A 106 13.18 11.83 5.46
CA TYR A 106 14.28 11.86 6.43
C TYR A 106 13.79 11.88 7.89
N MET A 107 12.64 11.26 8.15
CA MET A 107 12.05 11.14 9.48
C MET A 107 12.46 9.82 10.15
N PRO A 108 12.44 9.75 11.49
CA PRO A 108 12.63 8.49 12.20
C PRO A 108 11.57 7.47 11.80
N LEU A 109 11.94 6.19 11.86
CA LEU A 109 11.00 5.09 11.69
C LEU A 109 10.07 5.02 12.90
N LEU A 110 8.88 4.47 12.69
CA LEU A 110 7.99 4.09 13.79
C LEU A 110 8.60 2.92 14.57
N GLU A 111 8.54 3.01 15.89
CA GLU A 111 8.88 1.95 16.84
C GLU A 111 7.64 1.08 17.13
N GLU A 112 7.84 -0.12 17.66
CA GLU A 112 6.77 -1.11 17.87
C GLU A 112 5.66 -0.60 18.82
N ASP A 113 6.01 0.19 19.82
CA ASP A 113 5.07 0.78 20.77
C ASP A 113 4.22 1.92 20.18
N GLN A 114 4.60 2.43 19.01
CA GLN A 114 3.87 3.44 18.25
C GLN A 114 2.87 2.84 17.26
N VAL A 115 2.87 1.52 17.08
CA VAL A 115 2.00 0.80 16.15
C VAL A 115 0.92 0.05 16.93
N MET A 116 -0.34 0.38 16.66
CA MET A 116 -1.49 -0.32 17.25
C MET A 116 -2.19 -1.17 16.20
N HIS A 117 -2.35 -2.46 16.51
CA HIS A 117 -3.11 -3.41 15.70
C HIS A 117 -4.57 -3.41 16.17
N VAL A 118 -5.50 -3.22 15.23
CA VAL A 118 -6.94 -3.27 15.51
C VAL A 118 -7.41 -4.70 15.27
N LYS A 119 -8.00 -5.32 16.29
CA LYS A 119 -8.62 -6.65 16.20
C LYS A 119 -10.12 -6.52 15.97
#